data_AF-A0A526TAS8-F1
#
_entry.id   AF-A0A526TAS8-F1
#
_cell.length_a   1.000
_cell.length_b   1.000
_cell.length_c   1.000
_cell.angle_alpha   90.00
_cell.angle_beta   90.00
_cell.angle_gamma   90.00
#
_symmetry.space_group_name_H-M   'P 1'
#
loop_
_entity.id
_entity.type
_entity.pdbx_description
1 polymer ?
#
loop_
_entity_poly.entity_id
_entity_poly.type
_entity_poly.pdbx_seq_one_letter_code
_entity_poly.pdbx_strand_id
1 'polypeptide(L)' 'EDAAVFGGLKNMVDGLANTYQLYDPKMIAVSTTCMAEVIGDDLHSFIQNAKDEDSVPRDFDVPFAHTPAFVGSHV' A
#
# COMPACT_ATOMS: atom_id res chain seq x y z
N GLU A 1 15.19 -3.76 -2.99
CA GLU A 1 15.80 -5.10 -2.87
C GLU A 1 15.51 -5.69 -1.50
N ASP A 2 15.74 -4.94 -0.42
CA ASP A 2 15.42 -5.39 0.96
C ASP A 2 13.95 -5.81 1.17
N ALA A 3 13.00 -5.17 0.50
CA ALA A 3 11.59 -5.55 0.54
C ALA A 3 11.33 -6.97 0.01
N ALA A 4 12.20 -7.52 -0.84
CA ALA A 4 12.07 -8.92 -1.28
C ALA A 4 12.42 -9.92 -0.17
N VAL A 5 13.13 -9.49 0.87
CA VAL A 5 13.50 -10.32 2.03
C VAL A 5 12.54 -10.11 3.19
N PHE A 6 12.06 -8.88 3.40
CA PHE A 6 11.28 -8.50 4.60
C PHE A 6 9.83 -8.09 4.32
N GLY A 7 9.40 -8.10 3.05
CA GLY A 7 8.09 -7.61 2.63
C GLY A 7 8.00 -6.08 2.56
N GLY A 8 6.89 -5.60 1.99
CA GLY A 8 6.64 -4.17 1.76
C GLY A 8 6.03 -3.39 2.94
N LEU A 9 5.82 -3.99 4.12
CA LEU A 9 5.03 -3.39 5.21
C LEU A 9 5.51 -2.00 5.61
N LYS A 10 6.81 -1.87 5.92
CA LYS A 10 7.39 -0.58 6.33
C LYS A 10 7.19 0.50 5.26
N ASN A 11 7.29 0.13 3.98
CA ASN A 11 7.07 1.07 2.89
C ASN A 11 5.61 1.55 2.85
N MET A 12 4.65 0.69 3.20
CA MET A 12 3.24 1.07 3.27
C MET A 12 2.96 2.03 4.43
N VAL A 13 3.50 1.74 5.62
CA VAL A 13 3.39 2.60 6.81
C VAL A 13 3.95 3.99 6.51
N ASP A 14 5.23 4.06 6.13
CA ASP A 14 5.90 5.34 5.84
C ASP A 14 5.26 6.05 4.64
N GLY A 15 4.87 5.29 3.61
CA GLY A 15 4.26 5.82 2.39
C GLY A 15 2.91 6.48 2.63
N LEU A 16 2.03 5.84 3.41
CA LEU A 16 0.71 6.38 3.75
C LEU A 16 0.85 7.64 4.63
N ALA A 17 1.72 7.60 5.65
CA ALA A 17 1.96 8.75 6.52
C ALA A 17 2.46 9.97 5.73
N ASN A 18 3.47 9.78 4.89
CA ASN A 18 4.03 10.86 4.08
C ASN A 18 3.02 11.39 3.06
N THR A 19 2.29 10.51 2.38
CA THR A 19 1.30 10.92 1.37
C THR A 19 0.17 11.73 2.00
N TYR A 20 -0.33 11.29 3.16
CA TYR A 20 -1.39 11.97 3.88
C TYR A 20 -0.96 13.36 4.38
N GLN A 21 0.22 13.45 5.00
CA GLN A 21 0.72 14.71 5.56
C GLN A 21 1.12 15.74 4.50
N LEU A 22 1.68 15.29 3.38
CA LEU A 22 2.22 16.20 2.37
C LEU A 22 1.16 16.73 1.40
N TYR A 23 0.14 15.91 1.10
CA TYR A 23 -0.78 16.21 0.00
C TYR A 23 -2.23 16.45 0.44
N ASP A 24 -2.55 16.29 1.74
CA ASP A 24 -3.90 16.44 2.31
C ASP A 24 -5.00 15.77 1.46
N PRO A 25 -4.84 14.49 1.06
CA PRO A 25 -5.81 13.82 0.23
C PRO A 25 -7.08 13.50 1.03
N LYS A 26 -8.22 13.41 0.35
CA LYS A 26 -9.47 12.91 0.95
C LYS A 26 -9.56 11.38 0.99
N MET A 27 -8.75 10.70 0.17
CA MET A 27 -8.70 9.24 0.00
C MET A 27 -7.39 8.87 -0.69
N ILE A 28 -6.82 7.71 -0.37
CA ILE A 28 -5.63 7.16 -1.05
C ILE A 28 -5.98 5.80 -1.66
N ALA A 29 -5.97 5.69 -2.99
CA ALA A 29 -6.21 4.42 -3.67
C ALA A 29 -4.88 3.70 -3.95
N VAL A 30 -4.74 2.46 -3.45
CA VAL A 30 -3.52 1.66 -3.55
C VAL A 30 -3.63 0.63 -4.66
N SER A 31 -2.62 0.56 -5.53
CA SER A 31 -2.41 -0.49 -6.53
C SER A 31 -1.03 -1.12 -6.36
N THR A 32 -0.78 -2.27 -6.97
CA THR A 32 0.49 -2.98 -6.87
C THR A 32 1.31 -2.95 -8.17
N THR A 33 2.64 -2.97 -8.02
CA THR A 33 3.55 -3.24 -9.13
C THR A 33 3.81 -4.75 -9.23
N CYS A 34 4.39 -5.21 -10.34
CA CYS A 34 4.74 -6.61 -10.54
C CYS A 34 5.66 -7.19 -9.44
N MET A 35 6.52 -6.38 -8.82
CA MET A 35 7.42 -6.85 -7.77
C MET A 35 6.67 -7.17 -6.47
N ALA A 36 5.76 -6.29 -6.05
CA ALA A 36 4.94 -6.51 -4.85
C ALA A 36 4.02 -7.74 -5.03
N GLU A 37 3.53 -7.94 -6.26
CA GLU A 37 2.73 -9.12 -6.63
C GLU A 37 3.53 -10.42 -6.61
N VAL A 38 4.80 -10.39 -7.04
CA VAL A 38 5.68 -11.57 -6.99
C VAL A 38 6.11 -11.91 -5.57
N ILE A 39 6.40 -10.89 -4.74
CA ILE A 39 6.71 -11.08 -3.31
C ILE A 39 5.48 -11.62 -2.57
N GLY A 40 4.27 -11.22 -3.00
CA GLY A 40 3.01 -11.63 -2.40
C GLY A 40 2.62 -10.77 -1.20
N ASP A 41 2.88 -9.46 -1.28
CA ASP A 41 2.50 -8.51 -0.23
C ASP A 41 0.97 -8.48 -0.03
N ASP A 42 0.54 -8.72 1.21
CA ASP A 42 -0.88 -8.62 1.59
C ASP A 42 -1.25 -7.15 1.86
N LEU A 43 -1.84 -6.50 0.87
CA LEU A 43 -2.25 -5.11 0.95
C LEU A 43 -3.27 -4.85 2.07
N HIS A 44 -4.20 -5.78 2.31
CA HIS A 44 -5.22 -5.58 3.33
C HIS A 44 -4.58 -5.50 4.71
N SER A 45 -3.76 -6.50 5.03
CA SER A 45 -3.05 -6.58 6.31
C SER A 45 -2.08 -5.39 6.48
N PHE A 46 -1.38 -4.98 5.42
CA PHE A 46 -0.46 -3.85 5.49
C PHE A 46 -1.16 -2.52 5.73
N ILE A 47 -2.31 -2.28 5.09
CA ILE A 47 -3.11 -1.06 5.30
C ILE A 47 -3.68 -1.02 6.72
N GLN A 48 -4.15 -2.16 7.26
CA GLN A 48 -4.64 -2.20 8.65
C GLN A 48 -3.52 -1.91 9.64
N ASN A 49 -2.35 -2.53 9.48
CA ASN A 49 -1.20 -2.26 10.33
C ASN A 49 -0.76 -0.79 10.24
N ALA A 50 -0.73 -0.19 9.04
CA ALA A 50 -0.39 1.22 8.89
C ALA A 50 -1.40 2.15 9.59
N LYS A 51 -2.68 1.81 9.60
CA LYS A 51 -3.70 2.52 10.38
C LYS A 51 -3.53 2.32 11.89
N ASP A 52 -3.15 1.12 12.33
CA ASP A 52 -2.87 0.81 13.73
C ASP A 52 -1.60 1.54 14.22
N GLU A 53 -0.66 1.86 13.32
CA GLU A 53 0.54 2.67 13.55
C GLU A 53 0.32 4.18 13.30
N ASP A 54 -0.94 4.65 13.24
CA ASP A 54 -1.31 6.06 13.08
C ASP A 54 -0.75 6.74 11.80
N SER A 55 -0.45 5.97 10.75
CA SER A 55 0.00 6.52 9.46
C SER A 55 -1.08 7.40 8.82
N VAL A 56 -2.34 6.99 8.95
CA VAL A 56 -3.54 7.75 8.56
C VAL A 56 -4.64 7.50 9.59
N PRO A 57 -5.63 8.39 9.72
CA PRO A 57 -6.78 8.16 10.60
C PRO A 57 -7.47 6.82 10.32
N ARG A 58 -8.00 6.17 11.36
CA ARG A 58 -8.59 4.82 11.24
C ARG A 58 -9.77 4.78 10.25
N ASP A 59 -10.56 5.84 10.23
CA ASP A 59 -11.70 6.06 9.35
C ASP A 59 -11.34 6.64 7.98
N PHE A 60 -10.06 6.93 7.72
CA PHE A 60 -9.60 7.42 6.42
C PHE A 60 -9.72 6.35 5.33
N ASP A 61 -10.22 6.73 4.16
CA ASP A 61 -10.46 5.79 3.07
C ASP A 61 -9.15 5.41 2.35
N VAL A 62 -8.83 4.12 2.41
CA VAL A 62 -7.69 3.52 1.70
C VAL A 62 -8.14 2.29 0.91
N PRO A 63 -8.91 2.47 -0.19
CA PRO A 63 -9.28 1.35 -1.06
C PRO A 63 -8.03 0.78 -1.75
N PHE A 64 -8.05 -0.51 -2.03
CA PHE A 64 -6.91 -1.20 -2.63
C PHE A 64 -7.32 -2.22 -3.67
N ALA A 65 -6.42 -2.49 -4.62
CA ALA A 65 -6.58 -3.54 -5.62
C ALA A 65 -5.22 -4.18 -5.96
N HIS A 66 -5.23 -5.49 -6.14
CA HIS A 66 -4.11 -6.23 -6.74
C HIS A 66 -4.12 -6.02 -8.25
N THR A 67 -3.02 -5.53 -8.81
CA THR A 67 -2.86 -5.19 -10.24
C THR A 67 -1.61 -5.85 -10.85
N PRO A 68 -1.56 -7.20 -10.91
CA PRO A 68 -0.42 -7.92 -11.46
C PRO A 68 -0.23 -7.63 -12.95
N ALA A 69 0.90 -6.98 -13.28
CA ALA A 69 1.23 -6.62 -14.67
C ALA A 69 1.40 -7.84 -15.61
N PHE A 70 1.52 -9.05 -15.06
CA PHE A 70 1.58 -10.31 -15.81
C PHE A 70 0.19 -10.91 -16.09
N VAL A 71 -0.91 -10.22 -15.75
CA VAL A 71 -2.29 -10.59 -16.10
C VAL A 71 -2.93 -9.46 -16.90
N GLY A 72 -3.34 -9.73 -18.13
CA GLY A 72 -4.07 -8.76 -18.96
C GLY A 72 -3.21 -7.56 -19.40
N SER A 73 -3.76 -6.35 -19.27
CA SER A 73 -3.09 -5.09 -19.59
C SER A 73 -3.70 -3.93 -18.77
N HIS A 74 -3.64 -2.69 -19.24
CA HIS A 74 -4.04 -1.49 -18.49
C HIS A 74 -5.57 -1.21 -18.47
N VAL A 75 -6.40 -2.10 -19.03
CA VAL A 75 -7.86 -1.94 -19.23
C VAL A 75 -8.58 -3.14 -18.64
#